data_AF-A0A7S0AMI1-F1
#
_entry.id   AF-A0A7S0AMI1-F1
#
_cell.length_a   1.000
_cell.length_b   1.000
_cell.length_c   1.000
_cell.angle_alpha   90.00
_cell.angle_beta   90.00
_cell.angle_gamma   90.00
#
_symmetry.space_group_name_H-M   'P 1'
#
loop_
_entity.id
_entity.type
_entity.pdbx_description
1 polymer ?
#
loop_
_entity_poly.entity_id
_entity_poly.type
_entity_poly.pdbx_seq_one_letter_code
_entity_poly.pdbx_strand_id
1 'polypeptide(L)'
;MVEGENSPATLTLVIQPGNGGPVEDWVNVEKMSDANPDTTTIIVNGALDKVRGGYYPAVFFPKLAQTVDRFYKTFESVFYLKPISDKGVYGWIYRQYPEDWQVVLQTRQSDGKGGMFIEDTVVYTSEERPEYND
;
A
#
# COMPACT_ATOMS: atom_id res chain seq x y z
N MET A 1 8.95 -25.80 -18.88
CA MET A 1 7.75 -25.83 -19.75
C MET A 1 7.73 -24.50 -20.49
N VAL A 2 7.65 -24.52 -21.81
CA VAL A 2 7.50 -23.28 -22.60
C VAL A 2 6.00 -23.05 -22.68
N GLU A 3 5.50 -22.08 -21.91
CA GLU A 3 4.09 -21.67 -21.93
C GLU A 3 3.79 -21.04 -23.30
N GLY A 4 2.82 -21.60 -24.02
CA GLY A 4 2.39 -21.11 -25.34
C GLY A 4 1.56 -19.83 -25.24
N GLU A 5 1.33 -19.16 -26.38
CA GLU A 5 0.66 -17.86 -26.53
C GLU A 5 -0.75 -17.73 -25.89
N ASN A 6 -1.36 -18.83 -25.43
CA ASN A 6 -2.67 -18.85 -24.76
C ASN A 6 -2.65 -19.60 -23.42
N SER A 7 -1.51 -19.62 -22.73
CA SER A 7 -1.44 -20.19 -21.38
C SER A 7 -2.27 -19.33 -20.43
N PRO A 8 -3.05 -19.94 -19.51
CA PRO A 8 -3.86 -19.18 -18.56
C PRO A 8 -2.96 -18.26 -17.73
N ALA A 9 -3.45 -17.04 -17.44
CA ALA A 9 -2.68 -16.06 -16.70
C ALA A 9 -2.32 -16.60 -15.30
N THR A 10 -1.03 -16.58 -14.97
CA THR A 10 -0.54 -16.97 -13.63
C THR A 10 -0.46 -15.79 -12.67
N LEU A 11 -0.52 -14.57 -13.21
CA LEU A 11 -0.49 -13.30 -12.48
C LEU A 11 -1.49 -12.30 -13.08
N THR A 12 -2.25 -11.64 -12.22
CA THR A 12 -3.05 -10.45 -12.53
C THR A 12 -2.41 -9.25 -11.86
N LEU A 13 -1.92 -8.30 -12.66
CA LEU A 13 -1.30 -7.07 -12.18
C LEU A 13 -2.26 -5.89 -12.36
N VAL A 14 -2.71 -5.31 -11.25
CA VAL A 14 -3.56 -4.11 -11.25
C VAL A 14 -2.70 -2.92 -10.88
N ILE A 15 -2.65 -1.93 -11.76
CA ILE A 15 -1.87 -0.69 -11.55
C ILE A 15 -2.86 0.46 -11.57
N GLN A 16 -2.98 1.17 -10.45
CA GLN A 16 -3.81 2.37 -10.36
C GLN A 16 -2.91 3.61 -10.33
N PRO A 17 -3.10 4.58 -11.24
CA PRO A 17 -2.33 5.82 -11.21
C PRO A 17 -2.83 6.73 -10.08
N GLY A 18 -1.89 7.28 -9.29
CA GLY A 18 -2.18 8.36 -8.35
C GLY A 18 -2.87 7.92 -7.06
N ASN A 19 -3.96 8.60 -6.71
CA ASN A 19 -4.60 8.56 -5.39
C ASN A 19 -5.76 7.55 -5.28
N GLY A 20 -5.76 6.54 -6.16
CA GLY A 20 -6.89 5.65 -6.41
C GLY A 20 -7.65 5.97 -7.70
N GLY A 21 -8.33 4.96 -8.24
CA GLY A 21 -9.28 5.11 -9.35
C GLY A 21 -10.71 5.39 -8.87
N PRO A 22 -11.70 5.41 -9.77
CA PRO A 22 -13.11 5.37 -9.42
C PRO A 22 -13.43 4.25 -8.42
N VAL A 23 -14.46 4.42 -7.59
CA VAL A 23 -14.86 3.42 -6.58
C VAL A 23 -15.12 2.04 -7.22
N GLU A 24 -15.66 2.07 -8.43
CA GLU A 24 -15.96 0.90 -9.25
C GLU A 24 -14.72 0.08 -9.60
N ASP A 25 -13.55 0.69 -9.75
CA ASP A 25 -12.31 -0.03 -10.07
C ASP A 25 -12.00 -1.04 -8.97
N TRP A 26 -12.07 -0.62 -7.70
CA TRP A 26 -11.79 -1.51 -6.58
C TRP A 26 -12.79 -2.67 -6.51
N VAL A 27 -14.06 -2.40 -6.75
CA VAL A 27 -15.09 -3.46 -6.80
C VAL A 27 -14.85 -4.42 -7.97
N ASN A 28 -14.32 -3.94 -9.10
CA ASN A 28 -14.03 -4.76 -10.26
C ASN A 28 -12.77 -5.61 -10.10
N VAL A 29 -11.77 -5.18 -9.33
CA VAL A 29 -10.58 -6.01 -9.03
C VAL A 29 -10.98 -7.32 -8.37
N GLU A 30 -11.88 -7.26 -7.39
CA GLU A 30 -12.40 -8.46 -6.75
C GLU A 30 -13.06 -9.40 -7.76
N LYS A 31 -13.94 -8.89 -8.63
CA LYS A 31 -14.60 -9.71 -9.66
C LYS A 31 -13.59 -10.37 -10.61
N MET A 32 -12.51 -9.67 -10.94
CA MET A 32 -11.44 -10.23 -11.78
C MET A 32 -10.69 -11.36 -11.06
N SER A 33 -10.44 -11.20 -9.75
CA SER A 33 -9.86 -12.26 -8.92
C SER A 33 -10.79 -13.46 -8.77
N ASP A 34 -12.09 -13.23 -8.55
CA ASP A 34 -13.09 -14.30 -8.43
C ASP A 34 -13.25 -15.09 -9.72
N ALA A 35 -13.11 -14.43 -10.87
CA ALA A 35 -13.13 -15.08 -12.18
C ALA A 35 -11.88 -15.93 -12.46
N ASN A 36 -10.79 -15.72 -11.70
CA ASN A 36 -9.51 -16.40 -11.87
C ASN A 36 -8.92 -16.81 -10.49
N PRO A 37 -9.56 -17.72 -9.75
CA PRO A 37 -9.22 -18.00 -8.35
C PRO A 37 -7.81 -18.58 -8.15
N ASP A 38 -7.23 -19.21 -9.17
CA ASP A 38 -5.88 -19.78 -9.15
C ASP A 38 -4.79 -18.79 -9.58
N THR A 39 -5.17 -17.56 -9.95
CA THR A 39 -4.26 -16.51 -10.43
C THR A 39 -3.93 -15.56 -9.29
N THR A 40 -2.62 -15.36 -9.05
CA THR A 40 -2.19 -14.39 -8.03
C THR A 40 -2.53 -12.98 -8.46
N THR A 41 -3.13 -12.17 -7.57
CA THR A 41 -3.42 -10.76 -7.83
C THR A 41 -2.42 -9.86 -7.10
N ILE A 42 -1.70 -9.01 -7.83
CA ILE A 42 -0.81 -7.99 -7.29
C ILE A 42 -1.38 -6.62 -7.63
N ILE A 43 -1.44 -5.74 -6.63
CA ILE A 43 -1.93 -4.37 -6.78
C ILE A 43 -0.78 -3.40 -6.51
N VAL A 44 -0.49 -2.55 -7.49
CA VAL A 44 0.52 -1.50 -7.40
C VAL A 44 -0.17 -0.15 -7.33
N ASN A 45 0.21 0.67 -6.34
CA ASN A 45 -0.32 2.02 -6.12
C ASN A 45 -1.86 2.07 -5.98
N GLY A 46 -2.46 1.04 -5.39
CA GLY A 46 -3.92 0.92 -5.28
C GLY A 46 -4.61 1.86 -4.28
N ALA A 47 -3.86 2.76 -3.61
CA ALA A 47 -4.34 3.60 -2.50
C ALA A 47 -5.14 2.80 -1.44
N LEU A 48 -4.68 1.58 -1.14
CA LEU A 48 -5.40 0.66 -0.26
C LEU A 48 -5.43 1.12 1.19
N ASP A 49 -4.53 2.02 1.59
CA ASP A 49 -4.58 2.72 2.88
C ASP A 49 -5.89 3.50 3.04
N LYS A 50 -6.35 4.19 1.99
CA LYS A 50 -7.62 4.92 1.99
C LYS A 50 -8.82 4.00 2.05
N VAL A 51 -8.80 2.99 1.19
CA VAL A 51 -9.91 2.06 0.99
C VAL A 51 -10.10 1.19 2.24
N ARG A 52 -9.01 0.76 2.88
CA ARG A 52 -9.05 0.02 4.15
C ARG A 52 -9.24 0.91 5.37
N GLY A 53 -8.79 2.16 5.32
CA GLY A 53 -8.81 3.12 6.43
C GLY A 53 -10.14 3.84 6.64
N GLY A 54 -11.17 3.52 5.86
CA GLY A 54 -12.51 4.10 6.03
C GLY A 54 -12.69 5.49 5.41
N TYR A 55 -11.80 5.89 4.49
CA TYR A 55 -11.94 7.15 3.73
C TYR A 55 -13.30 7.25 3.00
N TYR A 56 -13.84 6.11 2.56
CA TYR A 56 -15.17 6.01 1.95
C TYR A 56 -16.20 5.52 2.98
N PRO A 57 -17.16 6.36 3.42
CA PRO A 57 -18.12 5.96 4.44
C PRO A 57 -19.05 4.85 3.93
N ALA A 58 -19.20 3.77 4.72
CA ALA A 58 -19.99 2.60 4.33
C ALA A 58 -21.47 2.89 4.03
N VAL A 59 -22.05 3.92 4.67
CA VAL A 59 -23.45 4.35 4.43
C VAL A 59 -23.65 4.80 2.97
N PHE A 60 -22.64 5.41 2.36
CA PHE A 60 -22.70 5.89 0.98
C PHE A 60 -22.10 4.89 -0.02
N PHE A 61 -21.16 4.04 0.44
CA PHE A 61 -20.45 3.07 -0.40
C PHE A 61 -20.54 1.64 0.15
N PRO A 62 -21.74 1.08 0.33
CA PRO A 62 -21.91 -0.22 1.00
C PRO A 62 -21.26 -1.36 0.23
N LYS A 63 -21.28 -1.32 -1.11
CA LYS A 63 -20.63 -2.33 -1.95
C LYS A 63 -19.11 -2.33 -1.77
N LEU A 64 -18.50 -1.15 -1.75
CA LEU A 64 -17.07 -1.01 -1.52
C LEU A 64 -16.69 -1.48 -0.11
N ALA A 65 -17.44 -1.07 0.91
CA ALA A 65 -17.18 -1.50 2.29
C ALA A 65 -17.18 -3.03 2.43
N GLN A 66 -18.16 -3.71 1.81
CA GLN A 66 -18.19 -5.17 1.83
C GLN A 66 -17.03 -5.78 1.02
N THR A 67 -16.63 -5.20 -0.13
CA THR A 67 -15.43 -5.62 -0.88
C THR A 67 -14.17 -5.45 -0.04
N VAL A 68 -14.05 -4.36 0.72
CA VAL A 68 -12.92 -4.13 1.64
C VAL A 68 -12.81 -5.25 2.65
N ASP A 69 -13.93 -5.59 3.29
CA ASP A 69 -13.95 -6.57 4.36
C ASP A 69 -13.61 -7.99 3.88
N ARG A 70 -14.15 -8.41 2.73
CA ARG A 70 -13.97 -9.79 2.23
C ARG A 70 -12.76 -9.98 1.32
N PHE A 71 -12.30 -8.92 0.65
CA PHE A 71 -11.23 -9.00 -0.34
C PHE A 71 -10.01 -8.19 0.08
N TYR A 72 -10.10 -6.86 0.24
CA TYR A 72 -8.88 -6.07 0.45
C TYR A 72 -8.18 -6.31 1.79
N LYS A 73 -8.90 -6.68 2.86
CA LYS A 73 -8.27 -6.99 4.15
C LYS A 73 -7.43 -8.27 4.14
N THR A 74 -7.55 -9.14 3.12
CA THR A 74 -6.78 -10.39 3.02
C THR A 74 -5.42 -10.22 2.35
N PHE A 75 -5.17 -9.06 1.74
CA PHE A 75 -3.96 -8.78 0.97
C PHE A 75 -2.79 -8.39 1.87
N GLU A 76 -1.67 -9.09 1.69
CA GLU A 76 -0.39 -8.81 2.32
C GLU A 76 0.30 -7.58 1.70
N SER A 77 0.81 -6.68 2.54
CA SER A 77 1.61 -5.55 2.07
C SER A 77 3.04 -5.97 1.77
N VAL A 78 3.37 -6.14 0.48
CA VAL A 78 4.70 -6.58 0.03
C VAL A 78 5.72 -5.44 0.05
N PHE A 79 5.36 -4.28 -0.48
CA PHE A 79 6.19 -3.08 -0.45
C PHE A 79 5.30 -1.90 -0.09
N TYR A 80 5.69 -1.16 0.94
CA TYR A 80 4.97 0.01 1.41
C TYR A 80 5.95 1.13 1.67
N LEU A 81 5.63 2.31 1.15
CA LEU A 81 6.39 3.53 1.39
C LEU A 81 5.40 4.69 1.44
N LYS A 82 5.17 5.23 2.63
CA LYS A 82 4.25 6.35 2.86
C LYS A 82 5.00 7.47 3.57
N PRO A 83 5.03 8.68 3.01
CA PRO A 83 5.60 9.82 3.71
C PRO A 83 4.76 10.16 4.94
N ILE A 84 5.42 10.49 6.04
CA ILE A 84 4.81 11.08 7.23
C ILE A 84 5.43 12.46 7.50
N SER A 85 4.60 13.40 7.95
CA SER A 85 5.04 14.74 8.31
C SER A 85 4.13 15.30 9.41
N ASP A 86 4.68 15.62 10.58
CA ASP A 86 3.96 16.32 11.65
C ASP A 86 4.87 17.38 12.30
N LYS A 87 4.37 18.61 12.44
CA LYS A 87 5.06 19.72 13.14
C LYS A 87 6.56 19.88 12.80
N GLY A 88 6.93 19.67 11.53
CA GLY A 88 8.30 19.81 11.05
C GLY A 88 9.20 18.57 11.25
N VAL A 89 8.64 17.47 11.77
CA VAL A 89 9.22 16.13 11.70
C VAL A 89 8.82 15.52 10.36
N TYR A 90 9.79 14.96 9.65
CA TYR A 90 9.59 14.28 8.37
C TYR A 90 10.04 12.84 8.47
N GLY A 91 9.44 11.94 7.70
CA GLY A 91 9.74 10.53 7.78
C GLY A 91 9.00 9.68 6.78
N TRP A 92 9.13 8.38 6.96
CA TRP A 92 8.48 7.35 6.17
C TRP A 92 7.94 6.26 7.08
N ILE A 93 6.74 5.77 6.78
CA ILE A 93 6.35 4.41 7.14
C ILE A 93 6.77 3.53 5.99
N TYR A 94 7.61 2.55 6.27
CA TYR A 94 8.25 1.70 5.29
C TYR A 94 8.04 0.24 5.64
N ARG A 95 7.87 -0.60 4.62
CA ARG A 95 7.95 -2.05 4.73
C ARG A 95 8.43 -2.67 3.43
N GLN A 96 9.31 -3.65 3.55
CA GLN A 96 9.64 -4.59 2.48
C GLN A 96 9.48 -6.01 3.03
N TYR A 97 8.46 -6.73 2.56
CA TYR A 97 8.21 -8.10 2.97
C TYR A 97 9.43 -9.00 2.68
N PRO A 98 9.81 -9.91 3.59
CA PRO A 98 9.10 -10.30 4.82
C PRO A 98 9.44 -9.48 6.06
N GLU A 99 10.16 -8.37 5.94
CA GLU A 99 10.58 -7.57 7.08
C GLU A 99 9.41 -6.86 7.76
N ASP A 100 9.63 -6.54 9.03
CA ASP A 100 8.73 -5.77 9.87
C ASP A 100 8.50 -4.37 9.31
N TRP A 101 7.38 -3.77 9.71
CA TRP A 101 7.13 -2.36 9.46
C TRP A 101 8.12 -1.49 10.22
N GLN A 102 8.58 -0.43 9.57
CA GLN A 102 9.51 0.53 10.14
C GLN A 102 8.96 1.95 10.03
N VAL A 103 9.24 2.76 11.05
CA VAL A 103 9.13 4.22 10.96
C VAL A 103 10.54 4.79 10.87
N VAL A 104 10.81 5.49 9.78
CA VAL A 104 12.08 6.16 9.51
C VAL A 104 11.87 7.65 9.67
N LEU A 105 12.64 8.32 10.52
CA LEU A 105 12.64 9.78 10.61
C LEU A 105 13.81 10.38 9.85
N GLN A 106 13.56 11.53 9.24
CA GLN A 106 14.53 12.30 8.49
C GLN A 106 14.96 13.51 9.32
N THR A 107 16.22 13.55 9.71
CA THR A 107 16.80 14.69 10.42
C THR A 107 17.79 15.44 9.54
N ARG A 108 17.73 16.77 9.56
CA ARG A 108 18.72 17.61 8.87
C ARG A 108 19.99 17.67 9.69
N GLN A 109 21.10 17.24 9.11
CA GLN A 109 22.43 17.30 9.70
C GLN A 109 23.32 18.27 8.94
N SER A 110 24.28 18.86 9.64
CA SER A 110 25.36 19.66 9.03
C SER A 110 26.65 18.84 8.98
N ASP A 111 27.39 18.95 7.88
CA ASP A 111 28.70 18.32 7.74
C ASP A 111 29.85 19.11 8.43
N GLY A 112 29.53 20.21 9.12
CA GLY A 112 30.50 21.09 9.78
C GLY A 112 31.33 21.96 8.81
N LYS A 113 31.14 21.82 7.50
CA LYS A 113 31.82 22.57 6.42
C LYS A 113 30.86 23.47 5.62
N GLY A 114 29.62 23.61 6.10
CA GLY A 114 28.56 24.39 5.46
C GLY A 114 27.67 23.59 4.51
N GLY A 115 27.92 22.29 4.34
CA GLY A 115 27.02 21.37 3.68
C GLY A 115 25.92 20.87 4.63
N MET A 116 24.78 20.53 4.05
CA MET A 116 23.63 19.96 4.74
C MET A 116 23.26 18.62 4.09
N PHE A 117 22.92 17.64 4.91
CA PHE A 117 22.43 16.35 4.44
C PHE A 117 21.24 15.88 5.29
N ILE A 118 20.52 14.88 4.77
CA ILE A 118 19.45 14.21 5.50
C ILE A 118 20.02 12.91 6.05
N GLU A 119 19.82 12.71 7.34
CA GLU A 119 20.07 11.44 8.01
C GLU A 119 18.74 10.74 8.25
N ASP A 120 18.62 9.52 7.73
CA ASP A 120 17.46 8.66 7.91
C ASP A 120 17.72 7.70 9.08
N THR A 121 16.88 7.74 10.11
CA THR A 121 17.02 6.89 11.30
C THR A 121 15.75 6.07 11.51
N VAL A 122 15.88 4.75 11.62
CA VAL A 122 14.77 3.88 12.05
C VAL A 122 14.52 4.13 13.53
N VAL A 123 13.34 4.64 13.88
CA VAL A 123 12.97 4.97 15.26
C VAL A 123 11.97 4.00 15.86
N TYR A 124 11.32 3.19 15.04
CA TYR A 124 10.32 2.21 15.46
C TYR A 124 10.26 1.05 14.46
N THR A 125 10.07 -0.16 14.98
CA THR A 125 9.88 -1.39 14.21
C THR A 125 8.73 -2.20 14.82
N SER A 126 7.89 -2.82 13.99
CA SER A 126 6.73 -3.59 14.43
C SER A 126 6.29 -4.63 13.40
N GLU A 127 5.83 -5.79 13.86
CA GLU A 127 5.20 -6.81 13.00
C GLU A 127 3.90 -6.30 12.36
N GLU A 128 3.16 -5.46 13.08
CA GLU A 128 1.92 -4.83 12.60
C GLU A 128 2.16 -3.42 12.03
N ARG A 129 1.31 -3.02 11.09
CA ARG A 129 1.37 -1.70 10.47
C ARG A 129 1.14 -0.60 11.52
N PRO A 130 2.05 0.37 11.69
CA PRO A 130 1.83 1.51 12.57
C PRO A 130 0.58 2.28 12.19
N GLU A 131 -0.25 2.62 13.18
CA GLU A 131 -1.37 3.53 12.99
C GLU A 131 -0.86 4.97 12.91
N TYR A 132 -1.48 5.76 12.04
CA TYR A 132 -1.26 7.19 11.93
C TYR A 132 -2.58 7.87 11.56
N ASN A 133 -2.79 9.08 12.06
CA ASN A 133 -3.90 9.92 11.62
C ASN A 133 -3.41 10.74 10.41
N ASP A 134 -4.12 10.62 9.28
CA ASP A 134 -3.98 11.54 8.14
C ASP A 134 -4.49 12.95 8.49
#